data_AF-A0A9X3IAJ4-F1
#
_entry.id   AF-A0A9X3IAJ4-F1
#
_cell.length_a   1.000
_cell.length_b   1.000
_cell.length_c   1.000
_cell.angle_alpha   90.00
_cell.angle_beta   90.00
_cell.angle_gamma   90.00
#
_symmetry.space_group_name_H-M   'P 1'
#
loop_
_entity.id
_entity.type
_entity.pdbx_description
1 polymer ?
#
loop_
_entity_poly.entity_id
_entity_poly.type
_entity_poly.pdbx_seq_one_letter_code
_entity_poly.pdbx_strand_id
1 'polypeptide(L)'
;MNKKIIFVIVAVGIAYMVYGFLSQIFKDEEFKSGCEQNANQSTTLVFVLPERTGLDKLTLKLKNGAGKPVKKVMTEDPKTKEFRYTDGFSIHDTLELVTPEKQYEIYGFEYSAITINEKKGLECAYNGAYIDGKWNDSNVFMLK
;
A
#
# COMPACT_ATOMS: atom_id res chain seq x y z
N MET A 1 -13.30 44.83 29.11
CA MET A 1 -13.50 43.38 28.87
C MET A 1 -12.79 42.60 29.98
N ASN A 2 -13.49 41.72 30.69
CA ASN A 2 -13.01 41.15 31.96
C ASN A 2 -11.96 40.06 31.70
N LYS A 3 -10.76 40.14 32.30
CA LYS A 3 -9.64 39.19 32.06
C LYS A 3 -10.05 37.72 32.24
N LYS A 4 -10.99 37.44 33.14
CA LYS A 4 -11.56 36.10 33.37
C LYS A 4 -12.32 35.55 32.15
N ILE A 5 -13.03 36.39 31.41
CA ILE A 5 -13.81 35.99 30.23
C ILE A 5 -12.87 35.62 29.07
N ILE A 6 -11.79 36.39 28.89
CA ILE A 6 -10.75 36.10 27.88
C ILE A 6 -10.09 34.75 28.17
N PHE A 7 -9.79 34.47 29.44
CA PHE A 7 -9.16 33.21 29.85
C PHE A 7 -10.06 31.99 29.57
N VAL A 8 -11.38 32.12 29.80
CA VAL A 8 -12.35 31.05 29.52
C VAL A 8 -12.46 30.80 28.01
N ILE A 9 -12.54 31.85 27.19
CA ILE A 9 -12.63 31.71 25.73
C ILE A 9 -11.37 31.03 25.17
N VAL A 10 -10.18 31.40 25.65
CA VAL A 10 -8.91 30.78 25.24
C VAL A 10 -8.85 29.31 25.67
N ALA A 11 -9.23 28.99 26.90
CA ALA A 11 -9.23 27.61 27.39
C ALA A 11 -10.20 26.71 26.61
N VAL A 12 -11.40 27.21 26.30
CA VAL A 12 -12.39 26.49 25.48
C VAL A 12 -11.86 26.30 24.05
N GLY A 13 -11.27 27.33 23.45
CA GLY A 13 -10.67 27.23 22.11
C GLY A 13 -9.54 26.19 22.03
N ILE A 14 -8.66 26.14 23.02
CA ILE A 14 -7.59 25.13 23.12
C ILE A 14 -8.18 23.73 23.29
N ALA A 15 -9.21 23.57 24.15
CA ALA A 15 -9.87 22.28 24.34
C ALA A 15 -10.50 21.75 23.03
N TYR A 16 -11.13 22.61 22.23
CA TYR A 16 -11.68 22.23 20.93
C TYR A 16 -10.59 21.84 19.92
N MET A 17 -9.47 22.57 19.88
CA MET A 17 -8.34 22.23 19.00
C MET A 17 -7.69 20.90 19.40
N VAL A 18 -7.49 20.66 20.69
CA VAL A 18 -6.95 19.38 21.20
C VAL A 18 -7.90 18.23 20.90
N TYR A 19 -9.20 18.42 21.09
CA TYR A 19 -10.20 17.40 20.76
C TYR A 19 -10.23 17.06 19.26
N GLY A 20 -10.18 18.08 18.39
CA GLY A 20 -10.10 17.90 16.95
C GLY A 20 -8.86 17.11 16.53
N PHE A 21 -7.69 17.45 17.09
CA PHE A 21 -6.43 16.77 16.83
C PHE A 21 -6.44 15.31 17.31
N LEU A 22 -6.90 15.05 18.53
CA LEU A 22 -7.03 13.68 19.06
C LEU A 22 -8.03 12.86 18.25
N SER A 23 -9.18 13.42 17.89
CA SER A 23 -10.18 12.72 17.06
C SER A 23 -9.62 12.35 15.68
N GLN A 24 -8.75 13.17 15.11
CA GLN A 24 -8.10 12.88 13.83
C GLN A 24 -7.08 11.76 13.98
N ILE A 25 -6.24 11.79 15.02
CA ILE A 25 -5.30 10.70 15.33
C ILE A 25 -6.03 9.36 15.48
N PHE A 26 -7.13 9.32 16.24
CA PHE A 26 -7.89 8.09 16.42
C PHE A 26 -8.44 7.53 15.10
N LYS A 27 -8.90 8.39 14.19
CA LYS A 27 -9.36 7.97 12.86
C LYS A 27 -8.22 7.45 11.99
N ASP A 28 -7.05 8.09 12.07
CA ASP A 28 -5.87 7.66 11.32
C ASP A 28 -5.30 6.34 11.85
N GLU A 29 -5.35 6.12 13.18
CA GLU A 29 -4.99 4.84 13.82
C GLU A 29 -5.99 3.73 13.49
N GLU A 30 -7.29 4.02 13.51
CA GLU A 30 -8.34 3.07 13.11
C GLU A 30 -8.21 2.70 11.63
N PHE A 31 -7.89 3.67 10.77
CA PHE A 31 -7.57 3.45 9.37
C PHE A 31 -6.35 2.52 9.19
N LYS A 32 -5.25 2.83 9.87
CA LYS A 32 -4.03 2.00 9.83
C LYS A 32 -4.28 0.59 10.36
N SER A 33 -4.90 0.45 11.53
CA SER A 33 -5.24 -0.84 12.11
C SER A 33 -6.19 -1.64 11.20
N GLY A 34 -7.17 -0.99 10.58
CA GLY A 34 -8.07 -1.61 9.62
C GLY A 34 -7.35 -2.14 8.38
N CYS A 35 -6.36 -1.41 7.87
CA CYS A 35 -5.58 -1.83 6.72
C CYS A 35 -4.43 -2.80 7.03
N GLU A 36 -3.90 -2.78 8.26
CA GLU A 36 -2.92 -3.75 8.73
C GLU A 36 -3.57 -5.12 8.93
N GLN A 37 -4.81 -5.16 9.43
CA GLN A 37 -5.56 -6.41 9.63
C GLN A 37 -6.07 -7.03 8.32
N ASN A 38 -6.29 -6.21 7.29
CA ASN A 38 -6.76 -6.66 5.99
C ASN A 38 -5.62 -6.58 4.98
N ALA A 39 -4.89 -7.69 4.80
CA ALA A 39 -4.02 -7.85 3.65
C ALA A 39 -4.82 -7.50 2.38
N ASN A 40 -4.19 -6.79 1.44
CA ASN A 40 -4.86 -6.31 0.24
C ASN A 40 -5.08 -7.47 -0.74
N GLN A 41 -6.02 -8.36 -0.40
CA GLN A 41 -6.33 -9.59 -1.14
C GLN A 41 -6.93 -9.32 -2.53
N SER A 42 -7.39 -8.08 -2.77
CA SER A 42 -8.12 -7.72 -3.99
C SER A 42 -7.33 -6.84 -4.95
N THR A 43 -6.30 -6.13 -4.48
CA THR A 43 -5.46 -5.34 -5.40
C THR A 43 -4.58 -6.26 -6.21
N THR A 44 -4.69 -6.14 -7.53
CA THR A 44 -3.78 -6.80 -8.46
C THR A 44 -2.58 -5.90 -8.69
N LEU A 45 -1.37 -6.38 -8.44
CA LEU A 45 -0.16 -5.72 -8.88
C LEU A 45 0.18 -6.20 -10.29
N VAL A 46 0.52 -5.25 -11.17
CA VAL A 46 0.82 -5.51 -12.58
C VAL A 46 2.28 -5.15 -12.83
N PHE A 47 3.05 -6.07 -13.41
CA PHE A 47 4.44 -5.85 -13.76
C PHE A 47 4.60 -5.89 -15.27
N VAL A 48 5.28 -4.89 -15.82
CA VAL A 48 5.52 -4.74 -17.26
C VAL A 48 7.02 -4.63 -17.50
N LEU A 49 7.55 -5.47 -18.40
CA LEU A 49 8.95 -5.45 -18.82
C LEU A 49 9.04 -4.99 -20.29
N PRO A 50 9.10 -3.67 -20.57
CA PRO A 50 9.00 -3.14 -21.93
C PRO A 50 10.19 -3.50 -22.83
N GLU A 51 11.38 -3.72 -22.27
CA GLU A 51 12.62 -3.89 -23.05
C GLU A 51 13.03 -5.35 -23.27
N ARG A 52 12.24 -6.32 -22.79
CA ARG A 52 12.64 -7.74 -22.85
C ARG A 52 11.92 -8.57 -23.88
N THR A 53 12.73 -9.31 -24.63
CA THR A 53 12.30 -10.41 -25.49
C THR A 53 12.45 -11.75 -24.76
N GLY A 54 11.37 -12.53 -24.73
CA GLY A 54 11.41 -13.97 -24.41
C GLY A 54 11.31 -14.36 -22.93
N LEU A 55 11.02 -13.44 -22.01
CA LEU A 55 10.69 -13.81 -20.64
C LEU A 55 9.20 -14.16 -20.54
N ASP A 56 8.87 -15.45 -20.42
CA ASP A 56 7.50 -15.94 -20.26
C ASP A 56 7.06 -16.06 -18.80
N LYS A 57 8.03 -16.10 -17.88
CA LYS A 57 7.83 -16.31 -16.45
C LYS A 57 8.61 -15.31 -15.61
N LEU A 58 7.94 -14.77 -14.60
CA LEU A 58 8.52 -13.86 -13.62
C LEU A 58 8.41 -14.47 -12.23
N THR A 59 9.54 -14.57 -11.53
CA THR A 59 9.56 -15.05 -10.15
C THR A 59 9.48 -13.88 -9.19
N LEU A 60 8.46 -13.90 -8.34
CA LEU A 60 8.27 -13.01 -7.21
C LEU A 60 8.58 -13.74 -5.91
N LYS A 61 9.28 -13.10 -5.01
CA LYS A 61 9.41 -13.53 -3.62
C LYS A 61 8.76 -12.48 -2.73
N LEU A 62 7.73 -12.86 -2.00
CA LEU A 62 7.12 -12.05 -0.97
C LEU A 62 7.83 -12.34 0.35
N LYS A 63 8.48 -11.33 0.92
CA LYS A 63 8.98 -11.35 2.30
C LYS A 63 7.90 -10.74 3.19
N ASN A 64 7.19 -11.60 3.92
CA ASN A 64 6.20 -11.17 4.90
C ASN A 64 6.85 -10.96 6.27
N GLY A 65 6.27 -10.05 7.08
CA GLY A 65 6.74 -9.80 8.45
C GLY A 65 6.63 -11.03 9.40
N ALA A 66 5.91 -12.08 9.00
CA ALA A 66 5.58 -13.25 9.82
C ALA A 66 6.47 -14.49 9.60
N GLY A 67 7.51 -14.41 8.77
CA GLY A 67 8.68 -15.29 8.94
C GLY A 67 8.89 -16.43 7.95
N LYS A 68 8.17 -16.50 6.82
CA LYS A 68 8.63 -17.35 5.68
C LYS A 68 8.36 -16.69 4.33
N PRO A 69 9.40 -16.50 3.49
CA PRO A 69 9.21 -15.91 2.17
C PRO A 69 8.37 -16.84 1.29
N VAL A 70 7.35 -16.28 0.64
CA VAL A 70 6.49 -16.97 -0.31
C VAL A 70 7.04 -16.75 -1.71
N LYS A 71 7.38 -17.82 -2.42
CA LYS A 71 7.82 -17.75 -3.82
C LYS A 71 6.63 -17.99 -4.75
N LYS A 72 6.36 -17.04 -5.63
CA LYS A 72 5.33 -17.13 -6.67
C LYS A 72 5.98 -17.04 -8.04
N VAL A 73 5.53 -17.88 -8.97
CA VAL A 73 5.87 -17.77 -10.39
C VAL A 73 4.64 -17.27 -11.11
N MET A 74 4.79 -16.14 -11.80
CA MET A 74 3.76 -15.52 -12.65
C MET A 74 4.11 -15.81 -14.11
N THR A 75 3.08 -16.01 -14.92
CA THR A 75 3.23 -16.20 -16.37
C THR A 75 2.79 -14.92 -17.08
N GLU A 76 3.48 -14.57 -18.16
CA GLU A 76 3.12 -13.41 -19.00
C GLU A 76 1.74 -13.64 -19.64
N ASP A 77 0.88 -12.62 -19.59
CA ASP A 77 -0.32 -12.58 -20.42
C ASP A 77 0.08 -12.39 -21.90
N PRO A 78 -0.25 -13.33 -22.81
CA PRO A 78 0.21 -13.26 -24.18
C PRO A 78 -0.37 -12.09 -24.97
N LYS A 79 -1.51 -11.52 -24.54
CA LYS A 79 -2.19 -10.38 -25.19
C LYS A 79 -1.68 -9.05 -24.68
N THR A 80 -1.57 -8.90 -23.35
CA THR A 80 -1.21 -7.61 -22.74
C THR A 80 0.28 -7.46 -22.46
N LYS A 81 1.04 -8.56 -22.46
CA LYS A 81 2.48 -8.58 -22.10
C LYS A 81 2.75 -8.16 -20.65
N GLU A 82 1.84 -8.55 -19.77
CA GLU A 82 1.87 -8.19 -18.35
C GLU A 82 1.98 -9.43 -17.46
N PHE A 83 2.63 -9.28 -16.30
CA PHE A 83 2.60 -10.26 -15.22
C PHE A 83 1.68 -9.75 -14.11
N ARG A 84 0.79 -10.60 -13.61
CA ARG A 84 -0.23 -10.21 -12.61
C ARG A 84 -0.02 -10.98 -11.31
N TYR A 85 0.06 -10.25 -10.20
CA TYR A 85 0.10 -10.80 -8.85
C TYR A 85 -1.20 -10.49 -8.10
N THR A 86 -1.85 -11.53 -7.58
CA THR A 86 -3.19 -11.46 -6.96
C THR A 86 -3.25 -12.13 -5.59
N ASP A 87 -2.13 -12.60 -5.04
CA ASP A 87 -2.12 -13.39 -3.79
C ASP A 87 -2.22 -12.51 -2.52
N GLY A 88 -2.40 -11.20 -2.70
CA GLY A 88 -2.45 -10.22 -1.62
C GLY A 88 -1.09 -9.83 -1.04
N PHE A 89 -1.05 -8.67 -0.40
CA PHE A 89 0.14 -8.08 0.22
C PHE A 89 -0.26 -7.10 1.35
N SER A 90 0.66 -6.82 2.26
CA SER A 90 0.52 -5.90 3.39
C SER A 90 1.45 -4.68 3.28
N ILE A 91 1.23 -3.67 4.13
CA ILE A 91 2.12 -2.48 4.19
C ILE A 91 3.54 -2.82 4.64
N HIS A 92 3.71 -3.92 5.36
CA HIS A 92 5.00 -4.37 5.89
C HIS A 92 5.71 -5.35 4.96
N ASP A 93 5.06 -5.74 3.86
CA ASP A 93 5.62 -6.70 2.95
C ASP A 93 6.68 -6.07 2.04
N THR A 94 7.63 -6.88 1.63
CA THR A 94 8.57 -6.54 0.56
C THR A 94 8.46 -7.59 -0.54
N LEU A 95 8.26 -7.15 -1.77
CA LEU A 95 8.25 -8.00 -2.95
C LEU A 95 9.59 -7.89 -3.66
N GLU A 96 10.28 -9.02 -3.82
CA GLU A 96 11.48 -9.10 -4.65
C GLU A 96 11.13 -9.76 -5.98
N LEU A 97 11.38 -9.05 -7.07
CA LEU A 97 11.21 -9.58 -8.42
C LEU A 97 12.59 -9.86 -9.00
N VAL A 98 12.84 -11.11 -9.35
CA VAL A 98 14.11 -11.51 -9.94
C VAL A 98 13.93 -11.71 -11.42
N THR A 99 14.73 -10.97 -12.18
CA THR A 99 14.77 -11.02 -13.64
C THR A 99 16.23 -11.29 -14.07
N PRO A 100 16.50 -11.91 -15.24
CA PRO A 100 17.85 -12.14 -15.74
C PRO A 100 18.86 -10.97 -15.64
N GLU A 101 18.45 -9.73 -15.91
CA GLU A 101 19.34 -8.55 -15.86
C GLU A 101 19.39 -7.88 -14.50
N LYS A 102 18.31 -7.98 -13.70
CA LYS A 102 18.15 -7.15 -12.50
C LYS A 102 17.18 -7.75 -11.48
N GLN A 103 17.45 -7.49 -10.21
CA GLN A 103 16.50 -7.69 -9.11
C GLN A 103 15.84 -6.35 -8.77
N TYR A 104 14.52 -6.35 -8.63
CA TYR A 104 13.74 -5.21 -8.17
C TYR A 104 13.22 -5.47 -6.76
N GLU A 105 13.23 -4.44 -5.93
CA GLU A 105 12.61 -4.47 -4.60
C GLU A 105 11.45 -3.48 -4.55
N ILE A 106 10.28 -3.99 -4.22
CA ILE A 106 9.06 -3.20 -4.04
C ILE A 106 8.65 -3.26 -2.56
N TYR A 107 8.57 -2.11 -1.91
CA TYR A 107 8.34 -2.00 -0.47
C TYR A 107 7.63 -0.71 -0.10
N GLY A 108 7.25 -0.57 1.18
CA GLY A 108 6.62 0.64 1.69
C GLY A 108 5.28 0.90 1.03
N PHE A 109 4.45 -0.14 0.94
CA PHE A 109 3.11 -0.03 0.40
C PHE A 109 2.27 0.91 1.27
N GLU A 110 1.62 1.88 0.63
CA GLU A 110 0.70 2.79 1.31
C GLU A 110 -0.73 2.64 0.76
N TYR A 111 -1.68 3.06 1.60
CA TYR A 111 -3.10 3.07 1.29
C TYR A 111 -3.67 4.47 1.51
N SER A 112 -4.63 4.86 0.68
CA SER A 112 -5.19 6.22 0.67
C SER A 112 -6.51 6.33 1.43
N ALA A 113 -7.31 5.26 1.47
CA ALA A 113 -8.62 5.25 2.12
C ALA A 113 -9.14 3.82 2.37
N ILE A 114 -10.03 3.66 3.35
CA ILE A 114 -10.88 2.47 3.45
C ILE A 114 -12.06 2.70 2.51
N THR A 115 -12.33 1.70 1.69
CA THR A 115 -13.41 1.68 0.70
C THR A 115 -14.33 0.51 0.98
N ILE A 116 -15.62 0.64 0.64
CA ILE A 116 -16.56 -0.47 0.68
C ILE A 116 -16.67 -1.00 -0.75
N ASN A 117 -16.20 -2.23 -0.95
CA ASN A 117 -16.40 -2.97 -2.17
C ASN A 117 -17.71 -3.76 -2.06
N GLU A 118 -18.71 -3.44 -2.89
CA GLU A 118 -20.06 -4.04 -2.82
C GLU A 118 -20.06 -5.57 -2.88
N LYS A 119 -19.05 -6.17 -3.50
CA LYS A 119 -18.93 -7.63 -3.62
C LYS A 119 -18.08 -8.26 -2.51
N LYS A 120 -17.27 -7.47 -1.80
CA LYS A 120 -16.12 -8.00 -1.04
C LYS A 120 -15.94 -7.42 0.36
N GLY A 121 -16.70 -6.40 0.75
CA GLY A 121 -16.63 -5.79 2.08
C GLY A 121 -15.65 -4.62 2.16
N LEU A 122 -15.11 -4.37 3.35
CA LEU A 122 -14.16 -3.29 3.61
C LEU A 122 -12.78 -3.63 3.01
N GLU A 123 -12.24 -2.75 2.17
CA GLU A 123 -10.94 -2.90 1.53
C GLU A 123 -10.13 -1.60 1.57
N CYS A 124 -8.81 -1.70 1.66
CA CYS A 124 -7.93 -0.55 1.61
C CYS A 124 -7.54 -0.21 0.17
N ALA A 125 -7.87 1.02 -0.25
CA ALA A 125 -7.51 1.55 -1.54
C ALA A 125 -6.00 1.74 -1.62
N TYR A 126 -5.38 1.05 -2.57
CA TYR A 126 -3.96 1.17 -2.88
C TYR A 126 -3.59 2.61 -3.23
N ASN A 127 -2.51 3.14 -2.64
CA ASN A 127 -1.97 4.45 -2.95
C ASN A 127 -0.69 4.35 -3.79
N GLY A 128 0.26 3.53 -3.34
CA GLY A 128 1.56 3.44 -4.00
C GLY A 128 2.54 2.57 -3.22
N ALA A 129 3.73 2.42 -3.79
CA ALA A 129 4.86 1.75 -3.17
C ALA A 129 6.17 2.28 -3.76
N TYR A 130 7.27 2.05 -3.05
CA TYR A 130 8.60 2.30 -3.59
C TYR A 130 9.04 1.11 -4.44
N ILE A 131 9.63 1.38 -5.60
CA ILE A 131 10.38 0.42 -6.42
C ILE A 131 11.81 0.93 -6.60
N ASP A 132 12.79 0.16 -6.13
CA ASP A 132 14.21 0.54 -6.15
C ASP A 132 14.46 1.96 -5.57
N GLY A 133 13.71 2.32 -4.52
CA GLY A 133 13.80 3.64 -3.86
C GLY A 133 13.06 4.78 -4.57
N LYS A 134 12.35 4.54 -5.67
CA LYS A 134 11.51 5.53 -6.34
C LYS A 134 10.04 5.28 -6.05
N TRP A 135 9.31 6.33 -5.71
CA TRP A 135 7.87 6.24 -5.48
C TRP A 135 7.11 5.93 -6.77
N ASN A 136 6.17 4.97 -6.70
CA ASN A 136 5.24 4.60 -7.75
C ASN A 136 3.82 4.68 -7.19
N ASP A 137 3.05 5.66 -7.66
CA ASP A 137 1.67 5.97 -7.24
C ASP A 137 0.62 5.09 -7.95
N SER A 138 1.05 3.99 -8.55
CA SER A 138 0.22 3.06 -9.31
C SER A 138 0.42 1.63 -8.83
N ASN A 139 -0.57 0.76 -9.04
CA ASN A 139 -0.44 -0.68 -8.88
C ASN A 139 0.24 -1.34 -10.10
N VAL A 140 0.58 -0.53 -11.12
CA VAL A 140 1.35 -0.93 -12.30
C VAL A 140 2.82 -0.52 -12.09
N PHE A 141 3.72 -1.48 -12.22
CA PHE A 141 5.16 -1.30 -12.06
C PHE A 141 5.86 -1.54 -13.40
N MET A 142 6.46 -0.48 -13.92
CA MET A 142 7.31 -0.54 -15.11
C MET A 142 8.72 -0.95 -14.69
N LEU A 143 9.10 -2.20 -14.99
CA LEU A 143 10.40 -2.76 -14.66
C LEU A 143 11.38 -2.44 -15.80
N LYS A 144 12.28 -1.47 -15.56
CA LYS A 144 13.36 -1.05 -16.48
C LYS A 144 14.73 -1.45 -15.94
#